data_AF-A0A4S2AJG0-F1
#
_entry.id   AF-A0A4S2AJG0-F1
#
_cell.length_a   1.000
_cell.length_b   1.000
_cell.length_c   1.000
_cell.angle_alpha   90.00
_cell.angle_beta   90.00
_cell.angle_gamma   90.00
#
_symmetry.space_group_name_H-M   'P 1'
#
loop_
_entity.id
_entity.type
_entity.pdbx_description
1 polymer ?
#
loop_
_entity_poly.entity_id
_entity_poly.type
_entity_poly.pdbx_seq_one_letter_code
_entity_poly.pdbx_strand_id
1 'polypeptide(L)'
;MKPGQAESRRTVNLKVRLTPEELEHLRKRAEEDGSASFRGGRRGTNYSGYFRAHLLSETNYKNTELLKIQKRLAYEIRKIGVNINQATKKINAGYGMPSDARRLQESLAEVERLFAETIKECGRIWESQS
;
A
#
# COMPACT_ATOMS: atom_id res chain seq x y z
N MET A 1 24.78 7.12 -4.56
CA MET A 1 23.81 6.04 -4.23
C MET A 1 22.85 6.57 -3.19
N LYS A 2 21.53 6.42 -3.36
CA LYS A 2 20.55 6.96 -2.39
C LYS A 2 20.48 6.05 -1.15
N PRO A 3 20.52 6.60 0.09
CA PRO A 3 20.37 5.82 1.31
C PRO A 3 18.94 5.27 1.38
N GLY A 4 18.80 3.95 1.54
CA GLY A 4 17.49 3.28 1.64
C GLY A 4 17.27 2.07 0.71
N GLN A 5 18.19 1.77 -0.22
CA GLN A 5 18.06 0.57 -1.07
C GLN A 5 18.72 -0.70 -0.49
N ALA A 6 19.45 -0.60 0.62
CA ALA A 6 20.19 -1.72 1.20
C ALA A 6 19.32 -2.73 1.99
N GLU A 7 18.17 -2.30 2.53
CA GLU A 7 17.38 -3.12 3.47
C GLU A 7 16.42 -4.16 2.82
N SER A 8 16.25 -4.18 1.49
CA SER A 8 15.17 -4.99 0.87
C SER A 8 15.57 -6.37 0.34
N ARG A 9 16.85 -6.75 0.41
CA ARG A 9 17.30 -8.05 -0.10
C ARG A 9 16.99 -9.14 0.92
N ARG A 10 16.20 -10.13 0.52
CA ARG A 10 15.87 -11.30 1.35
C ARG A 10 17.09 -12.22 1.43
N THR A 11 17.69 -12.31 2.60
CA THR A 11 18.92 -13.10 2.86
C THR A 11 18.67 -14.33 3.73
N VAL A 12 17.51 -14.42 4.40
CA VAL A 12 17.15 -15.52 5.30
C VAL A 12 16.38 -16.60 4.55
N ASN A 13 16.72 -17.87 4.79
CA ASN A 13 16.06 -19.04 4.21
C ASN A 13 15.25 -19.80 5.27
N LEU A 14 14.00 -20.13 4.96
CA LEU A 14 13.15 -21.02 5.74
C LEU A 14 13.19 -22.42 5.09
N LYS A 15 13.54 -23.46 5.85
CA LYS A 15 13.49 -24.86 5.40
C LYS A 15 12.29 -25.55 6.02
N VAL A 16 11.47 -26.20 5.18
CA VAL A 16 10.29 -26.97 5.59
C VAL A 16 10.46 -28.40 5.10
N ARG A 17 10.13 -29.39 5.92
CA ARG A 17 10.08 -30.80 5.52
C ARG A 17 8.68 -31.10 4.98
N LEU A 18 8.62 -31.73 3.82
CA LEU A 18 7.39 -32.07 3.13
C LEU A 18 7.49 -33.51 2.61
N THR A 19 6.37 -34.20 2.51
CA THR A 19 6.27 -35.41 1.69
C THR A 19 6.26 -35.04 0.20
N PRO A 20 6.52 -36.01 -0.70
CA PRO A 20 6.40 -35.79 -2.14
C PRO A 20 5.00 -35.29 -2.56
N GLU A 21 3.96 -35.82 -1.93
CA GLU A 21 2.56 -35.50 -2.24
C GLU A 21 2.22 -34.07 -1.80
N GLU A 22 2.68 -33.65 -0.63
CA GLU A 22 2.51 -32.27 -0.13
C GLU A 22 3.19 -31.26 -1.04
N LEU A 23 4.42 -31.57 -1.49
CA LEU A 23 5.17 -30.71 -2.40
C LEU A 23 4.44 -30.56 -3.74
N GLU A 24 3.91 -31.65 -4.30
CA GLU A 24 3.18 -31.62 -5.56
C GLU A 24 1.87 -30.84 -5.45
N HIS A 25 1.13 -31.04 -4.35
CA HIS A 25 -0.08 -30.28 -4.07
C HIS A 25 0.21 -28.77 -4.01
N LEU A 26 1.27 -28.37 -3.30
CA LEU A 26 1.68 -26.96 -3.20
C LEU A 26 2.11 -26.37 -4.54
N ARG A 27 2.77 -27.17 -5.40
CA ARG A 27 3.16 -26.72 -6.73
C ARG A 27 1.96 -26.44 -7.61
N LYS A 28 1.03 -27.39 -7.68
CA LYS A 28 -0.21 -27.27 -8.45
C LYS A 28 -0.99 -26.02 -8.04
N ARG A 29 -1.14 -25.79 -6.73
CA ARG A 29 -1.82 -24.60 -6.21
C ARG A 29 -1.13 -23.30 -6.60
N ALA A 30 0.20 -23.28 -6.61
CA ALA A 30 0.97 -22.12 -7.04
C ALA A 30 0.85 -21.87 -8.56
N GLU A 31 0.77 -22.92 -9.37
CA GLU A 31 0.62 -22.82 -10.83
C GLU A 31 -0.78 -22.36 -11.23
N GLU A 32 -1.82 -22.80 -10.50
CA GLU A 32 -3.21 -22.37 -10.68
C GLU A 32 -3.43 -20.91 -10.26
N ASP A 33 -2.68 -20.44 -9.25
CA ASP A 33 -2.74 -19.05 -8.81
C ASP A 33 -1.96 -18.14 -9.76
N GLY A 34 -2.67 -17.45 -10.65
CA GLY A 34 -2.09 -16.49 -11.61
C GLY A 34 -1.24 -15.39 -10.97
N SER A 35 -1.33 -15.19 -9.65
CA SER A 35 -0.49 -14.28 -8.86
C SER A 35 0.98 -14.75 -8.70
N ALA A 36 1.25 -16.04 -8.91
CA ALA A 36 2.56 -16.65 -8.78
C ALA A 36 3.46 -16.45 -10.01
N SER A 37 2.99 -15.77 -11.06
CA SER A 37 3.80 -15.52 -12.26
C SER A 37 4.96 -14.56 -11.97
N PHE A 38 6.12 -14.78 -12.60
CA PHE A 38 7.20 -13.79 -12.54
C PHE A 38 6.75 -12.44 -13.15
N ARG A 39 6.92 -11.34 -12.40
CA ARG A 39 6.72 -9.99 -12.94
C ARG A 39 7.72 -9.73 -14.07
N GLY A 40 7.24 -9.32 -15.24
CA GLY A 40 8.08 -8.94 -16.38
C GLY A 40 8.19 -9.98 -17.50
N GLY A 41 7.23 -10.92 -17.62
CA GLY A 41 7.13 -11.80 -18.79
C GLY A 41 8.08 -13.00 -18.79
N ARG A 42 8.78 -13.27 -17.68
CA ARG A 42 9.52 -14.53 -17.50
C ARG A 42 8.53 -15.69 -17.41
N ARG A 43 8.71 -16.72 -18.24
CA ARG A 43 7.94 -17.97 -18.15
C ARG A 43 8.31 -18.70 -16.86
N GLY A 44 7.31 -19.21 -16.15
CA GLY A 44 7.46 -20.05 -14.96
C GLY A 44 6.79 -19.49 -13.71
N THR A 45 6.64 -20.38 -12.72
CA THR A 45 5.95 -20.11 -11.45
C THR A 45 6.95 -19.73 -10.36
N ASN A 46 6.73 -18.58 -9.74
CA ASN A 46 7.51 -18.08 -8.62
C ASN A 46 6.98 -18.66 -7.30
N TYR A 47 7.34 -19.91 -7.01
CA TYR A 47 6.97 -20.62 -5.79
C TYR A 47 7.31 -19.84 -4.52
N SER A 48 8.52 -19.27 -4.44
CA SER A 48 8.91 -18.45 -3.29
C SER A 48 8.09 -17.17 -3.15
N GLY A 49 7.57 -16.63 -4.25
CA GLY A 49 6.63 -15.51 -4.25
C GLY A 49 5.28 -15.92 -3.68
N TYR A 50 4.72 -16.99 -4.23
CA TYR A 50 3.44 -17.57 -3.83
C TYR A 50 3.42 -17.95 -2.35
N PHE A 51 4.36 -18.79 -1.89
CA PHE A 51 4.39 -19.23 -0.50
C PHE A 51 4.55 -18.07 0.48
N ARG A 52 5.35 -17.06 0.15
CA ARG A 52 5.47 -15.87 1.00
C ARG A 52 4.19 -15.06 1.03
N ALA A 53 3.48 -14.92 -0.09
CA ALA A 53 2.22 -14.20 -0.10
C ALA A 53 1.21 -14.89 0.80
N HIS A 54 1.10 -16.21 0.70
CA HIS A 54 0.16 -17.02 1.48
C HIS A 54 0.52 -17.07 2.98
N LEU A 55 1.76 -17.39 3.33
CA LEU A 55 2.21 -17.46 4.73
C LEU A 55 2.17 -16.09 5.43
N LEU A 56 2.46 -15.01 4.71
CA LEU A 56 2.49 -13.67 5.30
C LEU A 56 1.13 -12.97 5.26
N SER A 57 0.19 -13.41 4.43
CA SER A 57 -1.19 -12.91 4.47
C SER A 57 -1.91 -13.37 5.72
N GLU A 58 -1.73 -14.63 6.11
CA GLU A 58 -2.36 -15.19 7.31
C GLU A 58 -1.83 -14.56 8.61
N THR A 59 -0.57 -14.17 8.63
CA THR A 59 0.06 -13.53 9.81
C THR A 59 -0.15 -12.02 9.85
N ASN A 60 -0.88 -11.43 8.90
CA ASN A 60 -1.05 -9.99 8.73
C ASN A 60 0.25 -9.17 8.64
N TYR A 61 1.41 -9.84 8.52
CA TYR A 61 2.74 -9.21 8.47
C TYR A 61 2.86 -8.19 7.33
N LYS A 62 2.11 -8.42 6.24
CA LYS A 62 1.84 -7.40 5.22
C LYS A 62 0.36 -7.30 5.00
N ASN A 63 -0.34 -6.60 5.89
CA ASN A 63 -1.71 -6.18 5.66
C ASN A 63 -1.74 -5.24 4.44
N THR A 64 -1.97 -5.82 3.26
CA THR A 64 -1.97 -5.11 1.98
C THR A 64 -3.09 -4.08 1.91
N GLU A 65 -4.18 -4.29 2.64
CA GLU A 65 -5.29 -3.34 2.75
C GLU A 65 -4.84 -2.11 3.55
N LEU A 66 -4.17 -2.30 4.69
CA LEU A 66 -3.62 -1.18 5.46
C LEU A 66 -2.60 -0.37 4.63
N LEU A 67 -1.74 -1.05 3.88
CA LEU A 67 -0.79 -0.37 2.98
C LEU A 67 -1.48 0.38 1.83
N LYS A 68 -2.60 -0.13 1.30
CA LYS A 68 -3.41 0.57 0.28
C LYS A 68 -4.06 1.81 0.88
N ILE A 69 -4.66 1.68 2.07
CA ILE A 69 -5.27 2.79 2.81
C ILE A 69 -4.23 3.88 3.07
N GLN A 70 -3.05 3.51 3.57
CA GLN A 70 -1.96 4.45 3.84
C GLN A 70 -1.51 5.19 2.56
N LYS A 71 -1.35 4.49 1.43
CA LYS A 71 -0.99 5.11 0.14
C LYS A 71 -2.06 6.07 -0.36
N ARG A 72 -3.33 5.71 -0.22
CA ARG A 72 -4.46 6.55 -0.60
C ARG A 72 -4.46 7.83 0.24
N LEU A 73 -4.28 7.71 1.55
CA LEU A 73 -4.20 8.87 2.45
C LEU A 73 -3.04 9.80 2.07
N ALA A 74 -1.84 9.25 1.84
CA ALA A 74 -0.68 10.04 1.42
C ALA A 74 -0.89 10.76 0.09
N TYR A 75 -1.62 10.13 -0.85
CA TYR A 75 -1.98 10.74 -2.12
C TYR A 75 -2.93 11.93 -1.96
N GLU A 76 -3.97 11.79 -1.13
CA GLU A 76 -4.91 12.88 -0.87
C GLU A 76 -4.21 14.05 -0.15
N ILE A 77 -3.36 13.79 0.85
CA ILE A 77 -2.53 14.83 1.51
C ILE A 77 -1.69 15.60 0.48
N ARG A 78 -1.08 14.91 -0.49
CA ARG A 78 -0.29 15.56 -1.55
C ARG A 78 -1.14 16.52 -2.40
N LYS A 79 -2.39 16.18 -2.72
CA LYS A 79 -3.28 17.08 -3.47
C LYS A 79 -3.54 18.38 -2.69
N ILE A 80 -3.71 18.29 -1.37
CA ILE A 80 -3.88 19.48 -0.52
C ILE A 80 -2.67 20.39 -0.64
N GLY A 81 -1.46 19.84 -0.48
CA GLY A 81 -0.23 20.62 -0.58
C GLY A 81 -0.11 21.34 -1.92
N VAL A 82 -0.56 20.71 -3.01
CA VAL A 82 -0.65 21.34 -4.33
C VAL A 82 -1.69 22.47 -4.35
N ASN A 83 -2.90 22.26 -3.82
CA ASN A 83 -3.95 23.29 -3.76
C ASN A 83 -3.53 24.51 -2.91
N ILE A 84 -2.90 24.28 -1.75
CA ILE A 84 -2.33 25.33 -0.89
C ILE A 84 -1.29 26.13 -1.67
N ASN A 85 -0.32 25.44 -2.28
CA ASN A 85 0.76 26.10 -3.02
C ASN A 85 0.22 26.92 -4.21
N GLN A 86 -0.84 26.46 -4.88
CA GLN A 86 -1.50 27.21 -5.94
C GLN A 86 -2.14 28.50 -5.43
N ALA A 87 -2.88 28.44 -4.32
CA ALA A 87 -3.51 29.62 -3.73
C ALA A 87 -2.48 30.63 -3.23
N THR A 88 -1.41 30.16 -2.55
CA THR A 88 -0.30 31.02 -2.11
C THR A 88 0.37 31.72 -3.29
N LYS A 89 0.60 31.01 -4.41
CA LYS A 89 1.14 31.65 -5.63
C LYS A 89 0.23 32.75 -6.17
N LYS A 90 -1.09 32.56 -6.17
CA LYS A 90 -2.04 33.59 -6.61
C LYS A 90 -2.06 34.80 -5.69
N ILE A 91 -2.05 34.58 -4.37
CA ILE A 91 -1.96 35.63 -3.37
C ILE A 91 -0.66 36.42 -3.54
N ASN A 92 0.49 35.73 -3.65
CA ASN A 92 1.79 36.36 -3.84
C ASN A 92 1.92 37.12 -5.16
N ALA A 93 1.18 36.69 -6.20
CA ALA A 93 1.10 37.38 -7.48
C ALA A 93 0.11 38.56 -7.49
N GLY A 94 -0.55 38.87 -6.38
CA GLY A 94 -1.53 39.96 -6.28
C GLY A 94 -2.92 39.66 -6.85
N TYR A 95 -3.18 38.41 -7.27
CA TYR A 95 -4.46 37.95 -7.84
C TYR A 95 -5.28 37.11 -6.85
N GLY A 96 -5.01 37.21 -5.55
CA GLY A 96 -5.73 36.44 -4.53
C GLY A 96 -7.21 36.81 -4.50
N MET A 97 -8.09 35.84 -4.74
CA MET A 97 -9.54 36.03 -4.70
C MET A 97 -10.13 35.39 -3.43
N PRO A 98 -11.23 35.94 -2.86
CA PRO A 98 -11.95 35.28 -1.75
C PRO A 98 -12.38 33.84 -2.06
N SER A 99 -12.57 33.51 -3.35
CA SER A 99 -12.87 32.16 -3.82
C SER A 99 -11.69 31.18 -3.67
N ASP A 100 -10.45 31.66 -3.62
CA ASP A 100 -9.27 30.81 -3.37
C ASP A 100 -9.22 30.36 -1.91
N ALA A 101 -9.59 31.24 -0.96
CA ALA A 101 -9.69 30.90 0.46
C ALA A 101 -10.83 29.89 0.72
N ARG A 102 -11.98 30.08 0.06
CA ARG A 102 -13.10 29.13 0.10
C ARG A 102 -12.71 27.76 -0.44
N ARG A 103 -12.02 27.70 -1.58
CA ARG A 103 -11.51 26.44 -2.15
C ARG A 103 -10.52 25.72 -1.23
N LEU A 104 -9.71 26.47 -0.49
CA LEU A 104 -8.81 25.92 0.53
C LEU A 104 -9.59 25.29 1.68
N GLN A 105 -10.60 26.00 2.20
CA GLN A 105 -11.46 25.49 3.28
C GLN A 105 -12.23 24.23 2.85
N GLU A 106 -12.78 24.21 1.64
CA GLU A 106 -13.44 23.02 1.07
C GLU A 106 -12.47 21.85 0.90
N SER A 107 -11.24 22.12 0.44
CA SER A 107 -10.19 21.09 0.33
C SER A 107 -9.77 20.55 1.70
N LEU A 108 -9.73 21.39 2.73
CA LEU A 108 -9.36 20.99 4.10
C LEU A 108 -10.46 20.16 4.76
N ALA A 109 -11.72 20.55 4.61
CA ALA A 109 -12.86 19.80 5.14
C ALA A 109 -12.96 18.38 4.54
N GLU A 110 -12.69 18.22 3.25
CA GLU A 110 -12.66 16.90 2.61
C GLU A 110 -11.54 16.01 3.18
N VAL A 111 -10.43 16.61 3.59
CA VAL A 111 -9.29 15.88 4.16
C VAL A 111 -9.60 15.43 5.57
N GLU A 112 -10.19 16.30 6.38
CA GLU A 112 -10.65 15.94 7.73
C GLU A 112 -11.64 14.78 7.67
N ARG A 113 -12.57 14.79 6.71
CA ARG A 113 -13.50 13.68 6.45
C ARG A 113 -12.77 12.39 6.10
N LEU A 114 -11.88 12.42 5.11
CA LEU A 114 -11.12 11.25 4.66
C LEU A 114 -10.17 10.71 5.75
N PHE A 115 -9.61 11.58 6.57
CA PHE A 115 -8.75 11.21 7.69
C PHE A 115 -9.56 10.52 8.80
N ALA A 116 -10.73 11.05 9.15
CA ALA A 116 -11.64 10.44 10.11
C ALA A 116 -12.13 9.06 9.64
N GLU A 117 -12.50 8.92 8.35
CA GLU A 117 -12.85 7.63 7.75
C GLU A 117 -11.67 6.65 7.82
N THR A 118 -10.46 7.11 7.51
CA THR A 118 -9.25 6.28 7.57
C THR A 118 -8.95 5.80 8.99
N ILE A 119 -9.06 6.67 10.00
CA ILE A 119 -8.89 6.28 11.41
C ILE A 119 -9.92 5.22 11.81
N LYS A 120 -11.19 5.40 11.42
CA LYS A 120 -12.26 4.44 11.71
C LYS A 120 -12.03 3.09 11.05
N GLU A 121 -11.52 3.08 9.82
CA GLU A 121 -11.16 1.86 9.09
C GLU A 121 -9.97 1.16 9.75
N CYS A 122 -8.93 1.91 10.12
CA CYS A 122 -7.77 1.39 10.85
C CYS A 122 -8.16 0.82 12.22
N GLY A 123 -9.07 1.47 12.95
CA GLY A 123 -9.61 1.00 14.23
C GLY A 123 -10.34 -0.33 14.08
N ARG A 124 -11.23 -0.46 13.09
CA ARG A 124 -11.91 -1.73 12.78
C ARG A 124 -10.94 -2.85 12.44
N ILE A 125 -9.91 -2.55 11.64
CA ILE A 125 -8.86 -3.51 11.29
C ILE A 125 -8.06 -3.93 12.53
N TRP A 126 -7.82 -3.02 13.48
CA TRP A 126 -7.10 -3.30 14.72
C TRP A 126 -7.95 -4.16 15.69
N GLU A 127 -9.23 -3.86 15.83
CA GLU A 127 -10.17 -4.63 16.66
C GLU A 127 -10.43 -6.03 16.11
N SER A 128 -10.49 -6.20 14.78
CA SER A 128 -10.61 -7.54 14.15
C SER A 128 -9.36 -8.41 14.29
N GLN A 129 -8.28 -7.87 14.86
CA GLN A 129 -7.01 -8.56 15.11
C GLN A 129 -6.80 -8.90 16.60
N SER A 130 -7.69 -8.48 17.50
CA SER A 130 -7.70 -8.83 18.94
C SER A 130 -8.69 -9.94 19.24
#